data_AF-F0RQH8-F1
#
_entry.id   AF-F0RQH8-F1
#
_cell.length_a   1.000
_cell.length_b   1.000
_cell.length_c   1.000
_cell.angle_alpha   90.00
_cell.angle_beta   90.00
_cell.angle_gamma   90.00
#
_symmetry.space_group_name_H-M   'P 1'
#
loop_
_entity.id
_entity.type
_entity.pdbx_description
1 polymer ?
#
loop_
_entity_poly.entity_id
_entity_poly.type
_entity_poly.pdbx_seq_one_letter_code
_entity_poly.pdbx_strand_id
1 'polypeptide(L)'
;MTQALYVPAAAEHLHQRLPDLSDPETARRLTAALPAVVRMLDDLQVNRSQQARLLDLSERTLQRALQGDLPKRLSVDQFTRMSLVTGIYKALRILFVGEASKAWLTRPNGRRTLNGQRPLDYMLSGGIPAMLTVRQLLDADRSGQFGDAAAEDRARAAKVSVRVVEG
;
A
#
# COMPACT_ATOMS: atom_id res chain seq x y z
N MET A 1 -4.98 -8.48 48.99
CA MET A 1 -6.01 -7.65 48.33
C MET A 1 -5.66 -7.60 46.85
N THR A 2 -6.40 -8.31 46.01
CA THR A 2 -6.13 -8.40 44.56
C THR A 2 -6.71 -7.17 43.88
N GLN A 3 -5.84 -6.28 43.39
CA GLN A 3 -6.26 -5.11 42.64
C GLN A 3 -6.73 -5.56 41.25
N ALA A 4 -8.04 -5.44 41.01
CA ALA A 4 -8.63 -5.61 39.69
C ALA A 4 -8.02 -4.54 38.76
N LEU A 5 -7.26 -4.98 37.76
CA LEU A 5 -6.77 -4.13 36.68
C LEU A 5 -7.98 -3.55 35.96
N TYR A 6 -8.17 -2.24 36.08
CA TYR A 6 -9.09 -1.47 35.26
C TYR A 6 -8.60 -1.52 33.81
N VAL A 7 -9.28 -2.30 32.98
CA VAL A 7 -9.11 -2.27 31.53
C VAL A 7 -10.04 -1.17 30.99
N PRO A 8 -9.52 -0.04 30.49
CA PRO A 8 -10.38 1.02 29.96
C PRO A 8 -11.19 0.50 28.77
N ALA A 9 -12.47 0.90 28.67
CA ALA A 9 -13.37 0.58 27.55
C ALA A 9 -12.82 0.97 26.16
N ALA A 10 -11.75 1.77 26.10
CA ALA A 10 -11.00 2.05 24.87
C ALA A 10 -10.23 0.82 24.32
N ALA A 11 -9.91 -0.17 25.15
CA ALA A 11 -9.25 -1.41 24.74
C ALA A 11 -10.20 -2.40 24.03
N GLU A 12 -11.51 -2.24 24.19
CA GLU A 12 -12.52 -3.12 23.61
C GLU A 12 -12.58 -3.02 22.07
N HIS A 13 -12.12 -1.91 21.49
CA HIS A 13 -12.07 -1.72 20.04
C HIS A 13 -10.88 -2.41 19.32
N LEU A 14 -9.92 -2.98 20.06
CA LEU A 14 -8.68 -3.52 19.48
C LEU A 14 -8.70 -5.03 19.20
N HIS A 15 -9.80 -5.72 19.50
CA HIS A 15 -10.03 -7.06 18.98
C HIS A 15 -10.77 -6.99 17.64
N GLN A 16 -10.19 -6.31 16.65
CA GLN A 16 -10.56 -6.60 15.27
C GLN A 16 -10.21 -8.07 15.02
N ARG A 17 -11.22 -8.95 15.10
CA ARG A 17 -11.06 -10.37 14.75
C ARG A 17 -10.49 -10.39 13.34
N LEU A 18 -9.28 -10.93 13.21
CA LEU A 18 -8.65 -11.07 11.90
C LEU A 18 -9.64 -11.81 10.98
N PRO A 19 -9.90 -11.31 9.77
CA PRO A 19 -10.80 -11.99 8.85
C PRO A 19 -10.25 -13.37 8.55
N ASP A 20 -11.06 -14.40 8.74
CA ASP A 20 -10.72 -15.76 8.35
C ASP A 20 -10.85 -15.89 6.83
N LEU A 21 -9.72 -15.94 6.12
CA LEU A 21 -9.70 -16.06 4.66
C LEU A 21 -10.09 -17.46 4.18
N SER A 22 -10.15 -18.44 5.09
CA SER A 22 -10.65 -19.79 4.79
C SER A 22 -12.18 -19.85 4.76
N ASP A 23 -12.85 -18.95 5.49
CA ASP A 23 -14.31 -18.81 5.48
C ASP A 23 -14.79 -18.29 4.10
N PRO A 24 -15.66 -19.04 3.40
CA PRO A 24 -16.17 -18.65 2.08
C PRO A 24 -16.91 -17.32 2.09
N GLU A 25 -17.64 -16.99 3.17
CA GLU A 25 -18.43 -15.75 3.22
C GLU A 25 -17.52 -14.53 3.40
N THR A 26 -16.53 -14.63 4.29
CA THR A 26 -15.48 -13.62 4.45
C THR A 26 -14.72 -13.42 3.14
N ALA A 27 -14.32 -14.49 2.46
CA ALA A 27 -13.64 -14.40 1.17
C ALA A 27 -14.51 -13.72 0.10
N ARG A 28 -15.81 -14.06 0.02
CA ARG A 28 -16.76 -13.42 -0.89
C ARG A 28 -16.88 -11.92 -0.63
N ARG A 29 -17.03 -11.53 0.65
CA ARG A 29 -17.11 -10.12 1.06
C ARG A 29 -15.86 -9.33 0.71
N LEU A 30 -14.68 -9.90 0.93
CA LEU A 30 -13.40 -9.25 0.58
C LEU A 30 -13.19 -9.14 -0.93
N THR A 31 -13.67 -10.12 -1.71
CA THR A 31 -13.61 -10.08 -3.18
C THR A 31 -14.36 -8.88 -3.76
N ALA A 32 -15.43 -8.42 -3.09
CA ALA A 32 -16.18 -7.23 -3.49
C ALA A 32 -15.35 -5.93 -3.46
N ALA A 33 -14.19 -5.91 -2.80
CA ALA A 33 -13.27 -4.76 -2.82
C ALA A 33 -12.44 -4.67 -4.11
N LEU A 34 -12.38 -5.73 -4.94
CA LEU A 34 -11.55 -5.78 -6.14
C LEU A 34 -11.76 -4.58 -7.08
N PRO A 35 -13.00 -4.17 -7.43
CA PRO A 35 -13.22 -3.01 -8.30
C PRO A 35 -12.68 -1.70 -7.69
N ALA A 36 -12.72 -1.56 -6.36
CA ALA A 36 -12.19 -0.38 -5.69
C ALA A 36 -10.66 -0.35 -5.75
N VAL A 37 -10.00 -1.49 -5.51
CA VAL A 37 -8.54 -1.62 -5.63
C VAL A 37 -8.06 -1.33 -7.05
N VAL A 38 -8.81 -1.81 -8.05
CA VAL A 38 -8.55 -1.48 -9.45
C VAL A 38 -8.62 0.02 -9.71
N ARG A 39 -9.66 0.71 -9.23
CA ARG A 39 -9.80 2.17 -9.38
C ARG A 39 -8.68 2.94 -8.66
N MET A 40 -8.19 2.44 -7.53
CA MET A 40 -7.00 3.02 -6.86
C MET A 40 -5.77 2.95 -7.76
N LEU A 41 -5.57 1.83 -8.47
CA LEU A 41 -4.46 1.69 -9.41
C LEU A 41 -4.65 2.52 -10.68
N ASP A 42 -5.89 2.71 -11.16
CA ASP A 42 -6.21 3.64 -12.24
C ASP A 42 -5.80 5.07 -11.86
N ASP A 43 -6.14 5.52 -10.64
CA ASP A 43 -5.76 6.85 -10.13
C ASP A 43 -4.23 7.00 -9.91
N LEU A 44 -3.53 5.89 -9.65
CA LEU A 44 -2.07 5.83 -9.62
C LEU A 44 -1.42 5.65 -11.01
N GLN A 45 -2.19 5.86 -12.08
CA GLN A 45 -1.74 5.80 -13.47
C GLN A 45 -1.11 4.45 -13.88
N VAL A 46 -1.48 3.36 -13.19
CA VAL A 46 -1.05 2.00 -13.55
C VAL A 46 -1.98 1.47 -14.62
N ASN A 47 -1.45 0.97 -15.74
CA ASN A 47 -2.30 0.51 -16.84
C ASN A 47 -2.93 -0.87 -16.57
N ARG A 48 -3.95 -1.25 -17.35
CA ARG A 48 -4.73 -2.48 -17.14
C ARG A 48 -3.90 -3.76 -17.10
N SER A 49 -2.91 -3.91 -17.98
CA SER A 49 -2.06 -5.10 -18.03
C SER A 49 -1.12 -5.18 -16.82
N GLN A 50 -0.59 -4.04 -16.37
CA GLN A 50 0.19 -3.94 -15.15
C GLN A 50 -0.66 -4.21 -13.90
N GLN A 51 -1.90 -3.71 -13.85
CA GLN A 51 -2.83 -4.00 -12.75
C GLN A 51 -3.12 -5.49 -12.63
N ALA A 52 -3.38 -6.15 -13.76
CA ALA A 52 -3.63 -7.59 -13.82
C ALA A 52 -2.44 -8.38 -13.27
N ARG A 53 -1.23 -8.06 -13.74
CA ARG A 53 0.01 -8.66 -13.24
C ARG A 53 0.27 -8.39 -11.76
N LEU A 54 0.04 -7.16 -11.29
CA LEU A 54 0.29 -6.77 -9.90
C LEU A 54 -0.64 -7.51 -8.93
N LEU A 55 -1.89 -7.74 -9.35
CA LEU A 55 -2.92 -8.41 -8.58
C LEU A 55 -2.98 -9.93 -8.80
N ASP A 56 -2.08 -10.50 -9.61
CA ASP A 56 -2.09 -11.92 -10.00
C ASP A 56 -3.45 -12.39 -10.57
N LEU A 57 -3.99 -11.60 -11.50
CA LEU A 57 -5.27 -11.82 -12.17
C LEU A 57 -5.12 -11.66 -13.69
N SER A 58 -6.06 -12.21 -14.46
CA SER A 58 -6.13 -11.93 -15.90
C SER A 58 -6.78 -10.56 -16.15
N GLU A 59 -6.40 -9.89 -17.25
CA GLU A 59 -7.06 -8.64 -17.66
C GLU A 59 -8.57 -8.82 -17.85
N ARG A 60 -8.99 -9.97 -18.38
CA ARG A 60 -10.41 -10.34 -18.54
C ARG A 60 -11.13 -10.41 -17.19
N THR A 61 -10.49 -10.98 -16.18
CA THR A 61 -11.07 -11.05 -14.82
C THR A 61 -11.26 -9.66 -14.24
N LEU A 62 -10.27 -8.76 -14.41
CA LEU A 62 -10.40 -7.38 -13.95
C LEU A 62 -11.52 -6.62 -14.68
N GLN A 63 -11.62 -6.78 -16.00
CA GLN A 63 -12.67 -6.14 -16.80
C GLN A 63 -14.06 -6.61 -16.37
N ARG A 64 -14.28 -7.91 -16.18
CA ARG A 64 -15.54 -8.47 -15.68
C ARG A 64 -15.87 -7.96 -14.27
N ALA A 65 -14.88 -7.94 -13.38
CA ALA A 65 -15.08 -7.44 -12.02
C ALA A 65 -15.51 -5.96 -12.00
N LEU A 66 -14.96 -5.13 -12.88
CA LEU A 66 -15.40 -3.72 -13.04
C LEU A 66 -16.83 -3.58 -13.57
N GLN A 67 -17.35 -4.59 -14.27
CA GLN A 67 -18.72 -4.67 -14.75
C GLN A 67 -19.69 -5.31 -13.72
N GLY A 68 -19.20 -5.62 -12.52
CA GLY A 68 -20.00 -6.24 -11.44
C GLY A 68 -19.97 -7.76 -11.42
N ASP A 69 -19.30 -8.39 -12.38
CA ASP A 69 -19.14 -9.85 -12.45
C ASP A 69 -17.84 -10.27 -11.75
N LEU A 70 -17.96 -10.37 -10.43
CA LEU A 70 -16.84 -10.68 -9.54
C LEU A 70 -16.43 -12.16 -9.62
N PRO A 71 -15.13 -12.47 -9.48
CA PRO A 71 -14.69 -13.85 -9.32
C PRO A 71 -15.34 -14.46 -8.07
N LYS A 72 -15.67 -15.76 -8.11
CA LYS A 72 -16.30 -16.45 -6.98
C LYS A 72 -15.46 -16.39 -5.70
N ARG A 73 -14.14 -16.48 -5.86
CA ARG A 73 -13.17 -16.43 -4.76
C ARG A 73 -11.81 -15.98 -5.30
N LEU A 74 -11.14 -15.14 -4.53
CA LEU A 74 -9.72 -14.81 -4.72
C LEU A 74 -8.84 -15.69 -3.80
N SER A 75 -7.61 -15.93 -4.21
CA SER A 75 -6.61 -16.62 -3.39
C SER A 75 -6.13 -15.72 -2.24
N VAL A 76 -5.49 -16.31 -1.23
CA VAL A 76 -4.83 -15.56 -0.15
C VAL A 76 -3.77 -14.62 -0.71
N ASP A 77 -3.04 -15.04 -1.74
CA ASP A 77 -2.04 -14.23 -2.44
C ASP A 77 -2.67 -12.97 -3.07
N GLN A 78 -3.79 -13.14 -3.77
CA GLN A 78 -4.55 -12.04 -4.37
C GLN A 78 -5.11 -11.08 -3.30
N PHE A 79 -5.61 -11.59 -2.18
CA PHE A 79 -6.03 -10.74 -1.05
C PHE A 79 -4.85 -9.98 -0.44
N THR A 80 -3.69 -10.62 -0.28
CA THR A 80 -2.48 -9.95 0.20
C THR A 80 -2.06 -8.82 -0.75
N ARG A 81 -2.06 -9.05 -2.06
CA ARG A 81 -1.77 -8.02 -3.07
C ARG A 81 -2.76 -6.86 -3.01
N MET A 82 -4.05 -7.14 -2.89
CA MET A 82 -5.08 -6.11 -2.72
C MET A 82 -4.85 -5.27 -1.45
N SER A 83 -4.49 -5.93 -0.35
CA SER A 83 -4.17 -5.27 0.92
C SER A 83 -2.96 -4.35 0.79
N LEU A 84 -1.88 -4.84 0.16
CA LEU A 84 -0.66 -4.07 -0.09
C LEU A 84 -0.93 -2.86 -0.99
N VAL A 85 -1.67 -3.02 -2.08
CA VAL A 85 -2.06 -1.90 -2.96
C VAL A 85 -2.88 -0.87 -2.20
N THR A 86 -3.89 -1.31 -1.44
CA THR A 86 -4.73 -0.42 -0.62
C THR A 86 -3.87 0.37 0.36
N GLY A 87 -2.90 -0.31 0.98
CA GLY A 87 -1.96 0.31 1.88
C GLY A 87 -1.08 1.36 1.19
N ILE A 88 -0.44 1.00 0.08
CA ILE A 88 0.42 1.89 -0.69
C ILE A 88 -0.36 3.13 -1.12
N TYR A 89 -1.56 2.95 -1.67
CA TYR A 89 -2.46 4.04 -2.07
C TYR A 89 -2.73 5.00 -0.90
N LYS A 90 -3.13 4.48 0.26
CA LYS A 90 -3.40 5.29 1.46
C LYS A 90 -2.16 6.09 1.89
N ALA A 91 -0.98 5.46 1.90
CA ALA A 91 0.25 6.14 2.30
C ALA A 91 0.61 7.27 1.33
N LEU A 92 0.48 7.04 0.01
CA LEU A 92 0.72 8.06 -1.01
C LEU A 92 -0.24 9.25 -0.91
N ARG A 93 -1.50 9.01 -0.53
CA ARG A 93 -2.48 10.11 -0.30
C ARG A 93 -2.19 10.96 0.92
N ILE A 94 -1.47 10.40 1.91
CA ILE A 94 -1.06 11.13 3.12
C ILE A 94 0.23 11.92 2.84
N LEU A 95 1.19 11.30 2.15
CA LEU A 95 2.53 11.85 1.96
C LEU A 95 2.62 12.90 0.86
N PHE A 96 1.76 12.80 -0.17
CA PHE A 96 1.88 13.62 -1.37
C PHE A 96 0.54 14.21 -1.78
N VAL A 97 0.59 15.37 -2.44
CA VAL A 97 -0.59 16.10 -2.95
C VAL A 97 -0.57 16.14 -4.48
N GLY A 98 -1.75 16.09 -5.08
CA GLY A 98 -1.93 16.27 -6.53
C GLY A 98 -1.20 15.21 -7.37
N GLU A 99 -0.63 15.63 -8.49
CA GLU A 99 0.02 14.74 -9.46
C GLU A 99 1.24 14.00 -8.92
N ALA A 100 1.91 14.54 -7.90
CA ALA A 100 3.02 13.84 -7.25
C ALA A 100 2.55 12.53 -6.59
N SER A 101 1.35 12.51 -6.00
CA SER A 101 0.77 11.31 -5.40
C SER A 101 0.40 10.27 -6.46
N LYS A 102 -0.19 10.72 -7.58
CA LYS A 102 -0.65 9.85 -8.67
C LYS A 102 0.50 9.21 -9.45
N ALA A 103 1.53 10.01 -9.76
CA ALA A 103 2.63 9.59 -10.62
C ALA A 103 3.78 8.90 -9.85
N TRP A 104 3.70 8.77 -8.52
CA TRP A 104 4.82 8.28 -7.71
C TRP A 104 5.27 6.87 -8.12
N LEU A 105 4.32 5.95 -8.38
CA LEU A 105 4.63 4.59 -8.82
C LEU A 105 5.20 4.53 -10.24
N THR A 106 4.86 5.49 -11.09
CA THR A 106 5.14 5.46 -12.53
C THR A 106 6.36 6.28 -12.94
N ARG A 107 6.97 7.02 -12.01
CA ARG A 107 8.19 7.81 -12.23
C ARG A 107 9.43 7.12 -11.66
N PRO A 108 10.61 7.31 -12.28
CA PRO A 108 11.88 6.93 -11.67
C PRO A 108 12.00 7.50 -10.26
N ASN A 109 12.55 6.72 -9.34
CA ASN A 109 12.58 7.09 -7.93
C ASN A 109 13.98 6.91 -7.33
N GLY A 110 14.51 7.99 -6.76
CA GLY A 110 15.87 8.06 -6.22
C GLY A 110 16.07 7.41 -4.84
N ARG A 111 15.03 6.78 -4.27
CA ARG A 111 15.17 6.00 -3.04
C ARG A 111 16.19 4.87 -3.24
N ARG A 112 17.06 4.65 -2.25
CA ARG A 112 18.18 3.70 -2.38
C ARG A 112 17.69 2.29 -2.67
N THR A 113 16.60 1.85 -2.01
CA THR A 113 15.99 0.54 -2.26
C THR A 113 15.51 0.36 -3.70
N LEU A 114 15.14 1.45 -4.37
CA LEU A 114 14.62 1.43 -5.74
C LEU A 114 15.71 1.62 -6.78
N ASN A 115 16.91 2.07 -6.39
CA ASN A 115 18.07 2.23 -7.27
C ASN A 115 17.75 2.98 -8.59
N GLY A 116 16.94 4.03 -8.51
CA GLY A 116 16.51 4.82 -9.68
C GLY A 116 15.40 4.18 -10.52
N GLN A 117 14.99 2.94 -10.24
CA GLN A 117 13.88 2.29 -10.92
C GLN A 117 12.53 2.93 -10.54
N ARG A 118 11.53 2.71 -11.41
CA ARG A 118 10.14 3.02 -11.06
C ARG A 118 9.67 2.05 -9.97
N PRO A 119 9.01 2.51 -8.90
CA PRO A 119 8.48 1.62 -7.87
C PRO A 119 7.54 0.55 -8.45
N LEU A 120 6.77 0.89 -9.48
CA LEU A 120 5.91 -0.06 -10.18
C LEU A 120 6.69 -1.23 -10.80
N ASP A 121 7.81 -0.94 -11.48
CA ASP A 121 8.60 -1.99 -12.14
C ASP A 121 9.23 -2.93 -11.11
N TYR A 122 9.74 -2.36 -10.00
CA TYR A 122 10.25 -3.12 -8.85
C TYR A 122 9.18 -4.08 -8.27
N MET A 123 7.95 -3.59 -8.07
CA MET A 123 6.84 -4.42 -7.59
C MET A 123 6.44 -5.51 -8.61
N LEU A 124 6.41 -5.19 -9.90
CA LEU A 124 6.05 -6.14 -10.95
C LEU A 124 7.09 -7.25 -11.12
N SER A 125 8.38 -6.97 -10.89
CA SER A 125 9.45 -7.98 -10.94
C SER A 125 9.54 -8.81 -9.66
N GLY A 126 9.36 -8.18 -8.50
CA GLY A 126 9.59 -8.82 -7.20
C GLY A 126 8.33 -9.37 -6.52
N GLY A 127 7.14 -9.15 -7.07
CA GLY A 127 5.88 -9.66 -6.53
C GLY A 127 5.58 -9.14 -5.11
N ILE A 128 4.96 -9.99 -4.28
CA ILE A 128 4.59 -9.64 -2.91
C ILE A 128 5.77 -9.11 -2.08
N PRO A 129 6.96 -9.75 -2.06
CA PRO A 129 8.10 -9.21 -1.32
C PRO A 129 8.42 -7.75 -1.67
N ALA A 130 8.48 -7.41 -2.96
CA ALA A 130 8.75 -6.06 -3.41
C ALA A 130 7.61 -5.08 -3.06
N MET A 131 6.36 -5.50 -3.20
CA MET A 131 5.20 -4.70 -2.79
C MET A 131 5.22 -4.42 -1.28
N LEU A 132 5.61 -5.39 -0.47
CA LEU A 132 5.77 -5.22 0.98
C LEU A 132 6.90 -4.23 1.30
N THR A 133 8.03 -4.32 0.61
CA THR A 133 9.13 -3.35 0.77
C THR A 133 8.68 -1.93 0.45
N VAL A 134 7.96 -1.71 -0.67
CA VAL A 134 7.43 -0.38 -1.03
C VAL A 134 6.41 0.11 0.01
N ARG A 135 5.57 -0.78 0.52
CA ARG A 135 4.61 -0.45 1.59
C ARG A 135 5.33 -0.02 2.87
N GLN A 136 6.34 -0.76 3.31
CA GLN A 136 7.15 -0.45 4.50
C GLN A 136 7.91 0.86 4.34
N LEU A 137 8.48 1.10 3.17
CA LEU A 137 9.14 2.36 2.81
C LEU A 137 8.20 3.55 3.03
N LEU A 138 6.99 3.50 2.48
CA LEU A 138 6.00 4.56 2.61
C LEU A 138 5.43 4.68 4.03
N ASP A 139 5.26 3.56 4.74
CA ASP A 139 4.84 3.59 6.14
C ASP A 139 5.88 4.26 7.04
N ALA A 140 7.17 4.02 6.77
CA ALA A 140 8.29 4.64 7.47
C ALA A 140 8.35 6.15 7.20
N ASP A 141 8.17 6.58 5.94
CA ASP A 141 8.06 8.00 5.61
C ASP A 141 6.90 8.66 6.36
N ARG A 142 5.75 7.99 6.45
CA ARG A 142 4.56 8.50 7.15
C ARG A 142 4.78 8.62 8.66
N SER A 143 5.61 7.77 9.25
CA SER A 143 5.96 7.83 10.68
C SER A 143 7.18 8.72 10.97
N GLY A 144 7.72 9.42 9.97
CA GLY A 144 8.90 10.29 10.10
C GLY A 144 10.24 9.53 10.13
N GLN A 145 10.22 8.23 9.86
CA GLN A 145 11.38 7.35 9.83
C GLN A 145 11.93 7.26 8.41
N PHE A 146 12.62 8.30 7.96
CA PHE A 146 13.14 8.43 6.57
C PHE A 146 14.39 7.55 6.28
N GLY A 147 14.44 6.32 6.79
CA GLY A 147 15.63 5.45 6.74
C GLY A 147 16.19 5.19 5.33
N ASP A 148 15.34 5.31 4.31
CA ASP A 148 15.67 5.08 2.90
C ASP A 148 15.70 6.37 2.06
N ALA A 149 15.78 7.55 2.69
CA ALA A 149 15.91 8.83 2.00
C ALA A 149 17.06 8.81 0.98
N ALA A 150 16.82 9.38 -0.20
CA ALA A 150 17.84 9.61 -1.20
C ALA A 150 19.00 10.43 -0.58
N ALA A 151 20.21 10.30 -1.13
CA ALA A 151 21.36 11.08 -0.64
C ALA A 151 21.06 12.60 -0.61
N GLU A 152 20.27 13.07 -1.57
CA GLU A 152 19.82 14.47 -1.69
C GLU A 152 18.79 14.86 -0.62
N ASP A 153 17.89 13.96 -0.24
CA ASP A 153 16.89 14.18 0.81
C ASP A 153 17.52 14.23 2.20
N ARG A 154 18.58 13.43 2.46
CA ARG A 154 19.37 13.54 3.69
C ARG A 154 20.05 14.90 3.80
N ALA A 155 20.58 15.41 2.70
CA ALA A 155 21.21 16.74 2.65
C ALA A 155 20.18 17.87 2.84
N ARG A 156 18.94 17.70 2.37
CA ARG A 156 17.85 18.66 2.56
C ARG A 156 17.28 18.63 3.98
N ALA A 157 17.09 17.43 4.56
CA ALA A 157 16.66 17.25 5.95
C ALA A 157 17.69 17.82 6.94
N ALA A 158 18.99 17.59 6.71
CA ALA A 158 20.05 18.19 7.51
C ALA A 158 20.03 19.73 7.48
N LYS A 159 19.71 20.33 6.33
CA LYS A 159 19.60 21.80 6.19
C LYS A 159 18.36 22.38 6.88
N VAL A 160 17.26 21.64 6.96
CA VAL A 160 16.06 22.05 7.70
C VAL A 160 16.30 21.98 9.21
N SER A 161 16.98 20.93 9.68
CA SER A 161 17.35 20.79 11.10
C SER A 161 18.32 21.87 11.58
N VAL A 162 19.23 22.36 10.73
CA VAL A 162 20.16 23.46 11.09
C VAL A 162 19.43 24.80 11.24
N ARG A 163 18.44 25.11 10.38
CA ARG A 163 17.66 26.36 10.49
C ARG A 163 16.74 26.45 11.70
N VAL A 164 16.39 25.32 12.31
CA VAL A 164 15.54 25.29 13.52
C VAL A 164 16.36 25.50 14.80
N VAL A 165 17.69 25.36 14.74
CA VAL A 165 18.58 25.52 15.91
C VAL A 165 19.20 26.92 15.99
N GLU A 166 19.17 27.70 14.91
CA GLU A 166 19.71 29.07 14.85
C GLU A 166 18.64 30.18 14.91
N GLY A 167 17.39 29.83 15.26
CA GLY A 167 16.25 30.75 15.33
C GLY A 167 15.69 30.92 16.74
#